data_AF-A0A1F1VGV8-F1
#
_entry.id   AF-A0A1F1VGV8-F1
#
_cell.length_a   1.000
_cell.length_b   1.000
_cell.length_c   1.000
_cell.angle_alpha   90.00
_cell.angle_beta   90.00
_cell.angle_gamma   90.00
#
_symmetry.space_group_name_H-M   'P 1'
#
loop_
_entity.id
_entity.type
_entity.pdbx_description
1 polymer ?
#
loop_
_entity_poly.entity_id
_entity_poly.type
_entity_poly.pdbx_seq_one_letter_code
_entity_poly.pdbx_strand_id
1 'polypeptide(L)'
;MVLRRHGRFFLPILVLALVVAVAGRVGSGQMVAQMHALGVMLLSFGASLYALDYLVRHVALCSERIFFLSPLPRWKMAGLHGCVLWSFLMVLYAVVSLPDSGRGETSWSAVLLGLIAKGVALACGMLMMLIGASAGKRVAGPGMARSVSWGMFVFMQILAFATLYFSLVRRFTDHWVVGAVTGDDFSYYYLGMIPLQGQYVVDPEYRMLQLVCANGVLLALLVGVCLLIGRTRQNYLEK
;
A
#
# COMPACT_ATOMS: atom_id res chain seq x y z
N MET A 1 -9.84 -9.10 19.09
CA MET A 1 -8.51 -8.72 19.64
C MET A 1 -7.65 -7.96 18.63
N VAL A 2 -7.52 -8.46 17.39
CA VAL A 2 -6.76 -7.82 16.30
C VAL A 2 -7.21 -6.40 15.98
N LEU A 3 -8.51 -6.20 15.78
CA LEU A 3 -9.11 -4.89 15.48
C LEU A 3 -8.83 -3.86 16.58
N ARG A 4 -9.00 -4.24 17.85
CA ARG A 4 -8.74 -3.37 19.01
C ARG A 4 -7.28 -2.97 19.14
N ARG A 5 -6.36 -3.85 18.74
CA ARG A 5 -4.92 -3.58 18.82
C ARG A 5 -4.46 -2.61 17.74
N HIS A 6 -4.78 -2.91 16.48
CA HIS A 6 -4.42 -2.03 15.36
C HIS A 6 -5.20 -0.72 15.42
N GLY A 7 -6.46 -0.76 15.86
CA GLY A 7 -7.28 0.42 16.07
C GLY A 7 -6.70 1.42 17.08
N ARG A 8 -6.00 0.98 18.14
CA ARG A 8 -5.34 1.91 19.07
C ARG A 8 -4.24 2.76 18.41
N PHE A 9 -3.57 2.23 17.40
CA PHE A 9 -2.54 2.94 16.66
C PHE A 9 -3.13 3.72 15.47
N PHE A 10 -4.05 3.11 14.73
CA PHE A 10 -4.66 3.71 13.54
C PHE A 10 -5.70 4.79 13.86
N LEU A 11 -6.41 4.71 14.99
CA LEU A 11 -7.46 5.67 15.31
C LEU A 11 -6.91 7.09 15.55
N PRO A 12 -5.82 7.31 16.31
CA PRO A 12 -5.19 8.63 16.40
C PRO A 12 -4.70 9.16 15.04
N ILE A 13 -4.10 8.30 14.22
CA ILE A 13 -3.64 8.66 12.86
C ILE A 13 -4.82 9.07 11.98
N LEU A 14 -5.92 8.35 12.07
CA LEU A 14 -7.14 8.61 11.30
C LEU A 14 -7.84 9.90 11.76
N VAL A 15 -7.89 10.15 13.07
CA VAL A 15 -8.38 11.43 13.61
C VAL A 15 -7.49 12.59 13.14
N LEU A 16 -6.17 12.43 13.21
CA LEU A 16 -5.24 13.45 12.73
C LEU A 16 -5.38 13.69 11.22
N ALA A 17 -5.53 12.62 10.43
CA ALA A 17 -5.79 12.72 9.00
C ALA A 17 -7.10 13.42 8.69
N LEU A 18 -8.16 13.18 9.48
CA LEU A 18 -9.43 13.88 9.36
C LEU A 18 -9.27 15.38 9.67
N VAL A 19 -8.56 15.72 10.75
CA VAL A 19 -8.26 17.12 11.11
C VAL A 19 -7.51 17.81 9.98
N VAL A 20 -6.48 17.16 9.44
CA VAL A 20 -5.71 17.67 8.30
C VAL A 20 -6.62 17.84 7.07
N ALA A 21 -7.45 16.85 6.73
CA ALA A 21 -8.37 16.92 5.60
C ALA A 21 -9.38 18.08 5.74
N VAL A 22 -9.95 18.28 6.93
CA VAL A 22 -10.85 19.41 7.20
C VAL A 22 -10.11 20.74 7.09
N ALA A 23 -8.91 20.84 7.67
CA ALA A 23 -8.09 22.05 7.58
C ALA A 23 -7.72 22.39 6.12
N GLY A 24 -7.39 21.38 5.31
CA GLY A 24 -7.11 21.53 3.88
C GLY A 24 -8.32 21.95 3.04
N ARG A 25 -9.54 21.68 3.52
CA ARG A 25 -10.79 22.13 2.89
C ARG A 25 -11.12 23.58 3.24
N VAL A 26 -10.84 24.01 4.47
CA VAL A 26 -11.21 25.34 4.97
C VAL A 26 -10.14 26.39 4.67
N GLY A 27 -8.87 26.00 4.55
CA GLY A 27 -7.77 26.92 4.32
C GLY A 27 -7.61 27.32 2.85
N SER A 28 -7.51 28.63 2.60
CA SER A 28 -7.19 29.20 1.30
C SER A 28 -5.71 29.59 1.23
N GLY A 29 -5.00 29.14 0.19
CA GLY A 29 -3.61 29.55 -0.09
C GLY A 29 -2.69 28.38 -0.42
N GLN A 30 -1.70 28.65 -1.28
CA GLN A 30 -0.77 27.64 -1.79
C GLN A 30 0.06 26.98 -0.67
N MET A 31 0.45 27.74 0.34
CA MET A 31 1.16 27.24 1.52
C MET A 31 0.32 26.24 2.33
N VAL A 32 -0.98 26.49 2.50
CA VAL A 32 -1.87 25.58 3.22
C VAL A 32 -2.10 24.29 2.42
N ALA A 33 -2.25 24.38 1.11
CA ALA A 33 -2.36 23.23 0.22
C ALA A 33 -1.10 22.34 0.26
N GLN A 34 0.10 22.95 0.30
CA GLN A 34 1.36 22.23 0.44
C GLN A 34 1.54 21.58 1.81
N MET A 35 1.22 22.30 2.89
CA MET A 35 1.26 21.72 4.26
C MET A 35 0.27 20.56 4.41
N HIS A 36 -0.92 20.67 3.82
CA HIS A 36 -1.89 19.60 3.76
C HIS A 36 -1.33 18.39 3.00
N ALA A 37 -0.79 18.58 1.80
CA ALA A 37 -0.20 17.51 0.99
C ALA A 37 0.96 16.80 1.71
N LEU A 38 1.84 17.56 2.39
CA LEU A 38 2.93 17.01 3.19
C LEU A 38 2.42 16.21 4.39
N GLY A 39 1.45 16.74 5.14
CA GLY A 39 0.85 16.06 6.28
C GLY A 39 0.20 14.74 5.87
N VAL A 40 -0.58 14.77 4.79
CA VAL A 40 -1.18 13.58 4.18
C VAL A 40 -0.13 12.54 3.78
N MET A 41 0.95 12.99 3.12
CA MET A 41 2.02 12.10 2.66
C MET A 41 2.71 11.41 3.84
N LEU A 42 3.07 12.17 4.88
CA LEU A 42 3.73 11.63 6.07
C LEU A 42 2.84 10.63 6.83
N LEU A 43 1.55 10.95 7.02
CA LEU A 43 0.61 10.06 7.70
C LEU A 43 0.39 8.77 6.90
N SER A 44 0.18 8.90 5.59
CA SER A 44 0.02 7.77 4.69
C SER A 44 1.25 6.87 4.66
N PHE A 45 2.43 7.48 4.57
CA PHE A 45 3.70 6.76 4.54
C PHE A 45 3.98 6.04 5.86
N GLY A 46 3.82 6.72 7.00
CA GLY A 46 4.01 6.12 8.32
C GLY A 46 3.04 4.96 8.60
N ALA A 47 1.77 5.12 8.22
CA ALA A 47 0.76 4.06 8.37
C ALA A 47 1.07 2.85 7.49
N SER A 48 1.48 3.06 6.23
CA SER A 48 1.88 2.00 5.32
C SER A 48 3.13 1.27 5.78
N LEU A 49 4.17 1.99 6.24
CA LEU A 49 5.37 1.38 6.80
C LEU A 49 5.06 0.53 8.04
N TYR A 50 4.18 1.01 8.93
CA TYR A 50 3.73 0.24 10.07
C TYR A 50 3.05 -1.07 9.65
N ALA A 51 2.15 -1.00 8.66
CA ALA A 51 1.45 -2.18 8.16
C ALA A 51 2.40 -3.21 7.55
N LEU A 52 3.39 -2.77 6.77
CA LEU A 52 4.40 -3.64 6.14
C LEU A 52 5.36 -4.23 7.19
N ASP A 53 5.89 -3.44 8.11
CA ASP A 53 6.79 -3.94 9.16
C ASP A 53 6.06 -4.89 10.12
N TYR A 54 4.75 -4.68 10.34
CA TYR A 54 3.93 -5.64 11.11
C TYR A 54 3.93 -7.03 10.47
N LEU A 55 3.81 -7.13 9.14
CA LEU A 55 3.88 -8.41 8.43
C LEU A 55 5.24 -9.10 8.64
N VAL A 56 6.34 -8.34 8.61
CA VAL A 56 7.69 -8.87 8.90
C VAL A 56 7.80 -9.36 10.34
N ARG A 57 7.35 -8.56 11.31
CA ARG A 57 7.37 -8.95 12.73
C ARG A 57 6.55 -10.20 13.02
N HIS A 58 5.45 -10.38 12.28
CA HIS A 58 4.56 -11.50 12.44
C HIS A 58 5.09 -12.78 11.76
N VAL A 59 5.59 -12.67 10.53
CA VAL A 59 5.98 -13.84 9.72
C VAL A 59 7.46 -14.17 9.82
N ALA A 60 8.37 -13.18 9.74
CA ALA A 60 9.80 -13.44 9.79
C ALA A 60 10.31 -13.57 11.24
N LEU A 61 9.89 -12.66 12.13
CA LEU A 61 10.46 -12.56 13.48
C LEU A 61 9.70 -13.34 14.55
N CYS A 62 8.44 -13.72 14.30
CA CYS A 62 7.59 -14.41 15.27
C CYS A 62 7.58 -13.79 16.68
N SER A 63 7.66 -12.47 16.75
CA SER A 63 7.78 -11.72 18.00
C SER A 63 6.59 -11.91 18.95
N GLU A 64 5.48 -12.43 18.45
CA GLU A 64 4.21 -12.47 19.16
C GLU A 64 3.85 -13.88 19.63
N ARG A 65 4.32 -14.20 20.84
CA ARG A 65 4.11 -15.50 21.51
C ARG A 65 2.64 -15.90 21.65
N ILE A 66 1.73 -14.93 21.76
CA ILE A 66 0.29 -15.17 21.92
C ILE A 66 -0.31 -15.88 20.69
N PHE A 67 0.26 -15.67 19.50
CA PHE A 67 -0.22 -16.34 18.28
C PHE A 67 0.28 -17.78 18.12
N PHE A 68 1.19 -18.25 18.97
CA PHE A 68 1.55 -19.66 19.02
C PHE A 68 0.39 -20.52 19.56
N LEU A 69 -0.57 -19.90 20.26
CA LEU A 69 -1.71 -20.57 20.88
C LEU A 69 -2.97 -20.60 19.97
N SER A 70 -2.96 -19.93 18.81
CA SER A 70 -4.13 -19.91 17.94
C SER A 70 -4.24 -21.22 17.14
N PRO A 71 -5.45 -21.81 17.00
CA PRO A 71 -5.65 -23.05 16.24
C PRO A 71 -5.55 -22.85 14.72
N LEU A 72 -5.48 -21.61 14.24
CA LEU A 72 -5.38 -21.30 12.82
C LEU A 72 -3.94 -21.42 12.32
N PRO A 73 -3.73 -21.93 11.09
CA PRO A 73 -2.41 -21.91 10.47
C PRO A 73 -1.93 -20.45 10.33
N ARG A 74 -0.67 -20.21 10.67
CA ARG A 74 -0.12 -18.85 10.80
C ARG A 74 -0.18 -18.03 9.52
N TRP A 75 -0.15 -18.69 8.36
CA TRP A 75 -0.37 -18.03 7.08
C TRP A 75 -1.76 -17.39 6.97
N LYS A 76 -2.81 -18.10 7.43
CA LYS A 76 -4.18 -17.54 7.49
C LYS A 76 -4.25 -16.38 8.48
N MET A 77 -3.53 -16.46 9.61
CA MET A 77 -3.44 -15.34 10.56
C MET A 77 -2.75 -14.13 9.94
N ALA A 78 -1.60 -14.31 9.28
CA ALA A 78 -0.91 -13.24 8.57
C ALA A 78 -1.81 -12.59 7.52
N GLY A 79 -2.57 -13.39 6.75
CA GLY A 79 -3.56 -12.91 5.79
C GLY A 79 -4.69 -12.12 6.44
N LEU A 80 -5.31 -12.64 7.49
CA LEU A 80 -6.40 -11.94 8.22
C LEU A 80 -5.95 -10.61 8.81
N HIS A 81 -4.78 -10.58 9.45
CA HIS A 81 -4.19 -9.35 9.97
C HIS A 81 -3.82 -8.38 8.85
N GLY A 82 -3.30 -8.88 7.73
CA GLY A 82 -3.05 -8.12 6.53
C GLY A 82 -4.33 -7.47 5.98
N CYS A 83 -5.42 -8.23 5.87
CA CYS A 83 -6.72 -7.70 5.45
C CYS A 83 -7.23 -6.59 6.38
N VAL A 84 -7.12 -6.77 7.70
CA VAL A 84 -7.55 -5.74 8.67
C VAL A 84 -6.71 -4.45 8.52
N LEU A 85 -5.39 -4.59 8.37
CA LEU A 85 -4.49 -3.45 8.16
C LEU A 85 -4.74 -2.75 6.83
N TRP A 86 -4.97 -3.53 5.77
CA TRP A 86 -5.36 -3.03 4.46
C TRP A 86 -6.67 -2.23 4.55
N SER A 87 -7.68 -2.75 5.25
CA SER A 87 -8.95 -2.03 5.46
C SER A 87 -8.74 -0.70 6.20
N PHE A 88 -7.93 -0.67 7.27
CA PHE A 88 -7.64 0.58 7.97
C PHE A 88 -6.95 1.61 7.07
N LEU A 89 -5.99 1.17 6.24
CA LEU A 89 -5.32 2.03 5.28
C LEU A 89 -6.27 2.53 4.18
N MET A 90 -7.21 1.70 3.73
CA MET A 90 -8.24 2.12 2.78
C MET A 90 -9.15 3.20 3.35
N VAL A 91 -9.56 3.09 4.63
CA VAL A 91 -10.32 4.16 5.29
C VAL A 91 -9.48 5.43 5.41
N LEU A 92 -8.20 5.31 5.78
CA LEU A 92 -7.28 6.45 5.84
C LEU A 92 -7.17 7.15 4.48
N TYR A 93 -6.98 6.40 3.39
CA TYR A 93 -6.92 6.95 2.04
C TYR A 93 -8.24 7.58 1.58
N ALA A 94 -9.38 7.00 1.97
CA ALA A 94 -10.68 7.59 1.68
C ALA A 94 -10.85 8.94 2.40
N VAL A 95 -10.50 9.03 3.69
CA VAL A 95 -10.57 10.27 4.48
C VAL A 95 -9.66 11.35 3.88
N VAL A 96 -8.45 10.97 3.54
CA VAL A 96 -7.46 11.87 2.91
C VAL A 96 -7.93 12.40 1.55
N SER A 97 -8.75 11.66 0.81
CA SER A 97 -9.22 12.04 -0.52
C SER A 97 -10.51 12.89 -0.50
N LEU A 98 -11.09 13.16 0.69
CA LEU A 98 -12.29 13.99 0.86
C LEU A 98 -12.14 15.47 0.44
N PRO A 99 -10.98 16.14 0.60
CA PRO A 99 -10.82 17.52 0.14
C PRO A 99 -10.92 17.64 -1.39
N ASP A 100 -10.45 16.61 -2.11
CA ASP A 100 -10.41 16.59 -3.57
C ASP A 100 -11.81 16.44 -4.18
N SER A 101 -12.77 15.82 -3.49
CA SER A 101 -14.17 15.70 -3.96
C SER A 101 -15.00 16.97 -3.78
N GLY A 102 -14.49 17.96 -3.04
CA GLY A 102 -15.19 19.21 -2.76
C GLY A 102 -14.92 20.35 -3.75
N ARG A 103 -13.99 20.18 -4.69
CA ARG A 103 -13.49 21.27 -5.56
C ARG A 103 -14.25 21.43 -6.89
N GLY A 104 -15.36 20.70 -7.09
CA GLY A 104 -16.30 20.91 -8.20
C GLY A 104 -15.82 20.47 -9.60
N GLU A 105 -14.52 20.37 -9.83
CA GLU A 105 -13.93 20.00 -11.12
C GLU A 105 -13.66 18.50 -11.29
N THR A 106 -13.57 17.75 -10.18
CA THR A 106 -13.25 16.33 -10.14
C THR A 106 -14.51 15.45 -10.14
N SER A 107 -14.63 14.57 -11.14
CA SER A 107 -15.70 13.57 -11.21
C SER A 107 -15.61 12.58 -10.03
N TRP A 108 -16.77 12.18 -9.48
CA TRP A 108 -16.81 11.13 -8.46
C TRP A 108 -16.28 9.79 -8.96
N SER A 109 -16.37 9.53 -10.28
CA SER A 109 -15.78 8.35 -10.92
C SER A 109 -14.25 8.37 -10.80
N ALA A 110 -13.59 9.50 -11.04
CA ALA A 110 -12.14 9.63 -10.91
C ALA A 110 -11.68 9.41 -9.46
N VAL A 111 -12.39 9.96 -8.48
CA VAL A 111 -12.09 9.76 -7.04
C VAL A 111 -12.20 8.28 -6.65
N LEU A 112 -13.28 7.61 -7.07
CA LEU A 112 -13.51 6.20 -6.78
C LEU A 112 -12.44 5.32 -7.44
N LEU A 113 -12.15 5.56 -8.71
CA LEU A 113 -11.16 4.80 -9.47
C LEU A 113 -9.74 5.01 -8.90
N GLY A 114 -9.42 6.23 -8.43
CA GLY A 114 -8.18 6.52 -7.72
C GLY A 114 -8.07 5.79 -6.39
N LEU A 115 -9.18 5.68 -5.64
CA LEU A 115 -9.23 4.89 -4.41
C LEU A 115 -9.03 3.39 -4.69
N ILE A 116 -9.66 2.86 -5.75
CA ILE A 116 -9.44 1.47 -6.20
C ILE A 116 -7.97 1.25 -6.58
N ALA A 117 -7.37 2.18 -7.32
CA ALA A 117 -5.96 2.10 -7.70
C ALA A 117 -5.04 2.04 -6.49
N LYS A 118 -5.24 2.90 -5.49
CA LYS A 118 -4.52 2.87 -4.21
C LYS A 118 -4.71 1.53 -3.49
N GLY A 119 -5.94 1.02 -3.46
CA GLY A 119 -6.26 -0.23 -2.77
C GLY A 119 -5.60 -1.46 -3.40
N VAL A 120 -5.62 -1.57 -4.73
CA VAL A 120 -4.96 -2.65 -5.47
C VAL A 120 -3.44 -2.55 -5.31
N ALA A 121 -2.87 -1.34 -5.45
CA ALA A 121 -1.44 -1.09 -5.27
C ALA A 121 -0.96 -1.48 -3.86
N LEU A 122 -1.71 -1.07 -2.83
CA LEU A 122 -1.42 -1.43 -1.44
C LEU A 122 -1.50 -2.94 -1.22
N ALA A 123 -2.52 -3.60 -1.75
CA ALA A 123 -2.67 -5.05 -1.63
C ALA A 123 -1.49 -5.79 -2.28
N CYS A 124 -1.06 -5.39 -3.49
CA CYS A 124 0.15 -5.92 -4.13
C CYS A 124 1.36 -5.79 -3.21
N GLY A 125 1.55 -4.60 -2.66
CA GLY A 125 2.64 -4.31 -1.75
C GLY A 125 2.65 -5.15 -0.47
N MET A 126 1.49 -5.33 0.15
CA MET A 126 1.37 -6.18 1.34
C MET A 126 1.66 -7.66 1.02
N LEU A 127 1.23 -8.16 -0.14
CA LEU A 127 1.56 -9.53 -0.55
C LEU A 127 3.04 -9.69 -0.90
N MET A 128 3.65 -8.72 -1.58
CA MET A 128 5.11 -8.71 -1.81
C MET A 128 5.85 -8.75 -0.47
N MET A 129 5.43 -7.93 0.51
CA MET A 129 6.07 -7.95 1.82
C MET A 129 5.85 -9.28 2.55
N LEU A 130 4.70 -9.90 2.40
CA LEU A 130 4.43 -11.23 2.95
C LEU A 130 5.34 -12.30 2.34
N ILE A 131 5.58 -12.26 1.02
CA ILE A 131 6.55 -13.11 0.33
C ILE A 131 7.97 -12.83 0.85
N GLY A 132 8.37 -11.56 0.94
CA GLY A 132 9.67 -11.16 1.48
C GLY A 132 9.89 -11.64 2.91
N ALA A 133 8.88 -11.49 3.77
CA ALA A 133 8.91 -11.98 5.15
C ALA A 133 9.04 -13.51 5.23
N SER A 134 8.42 -14.23 4.30
CA SER A 134 8.56 -15.69 4.22
C SER A 134 9.97 -16.13 3.83
N ALA A 135 10.68 -15.34 3.02
CA ALA A 135 12.09 -15.56 2.69
C ALA A 135 12.99 -15.23 3.89
N GLY A 136 12.75 -14.10 4.55
CA GLY A 136 13.49 -13.66 5.75
C GLY A 136 13.39 -14.65 6.92
N LYS A 137 12.26 -15.36 7.05
CA LYS A 137 12.09 -16.43 8.06
C LYS A 137 13.18 -17.51 8.01
N ARG A 138 13.78 -17.76 6.84
CA ARG A 138 14.80 -18.81 6.65
C ARG A 138 16.20 -18.39 7.10
N VAL A 139 16.37 -17.13 7.52
CA VAL A 139 17.68 -16.55 7.84
C VAL A 139 17.90 -16.54 9.34
N ALA A 140 19.12 -16.85 9.77
CA ALA A 140 19.50 -16.79 11.17
C ALA A 140 19.63 -15.33 11.65
N GLY A 141 18.95 -15.02 12.76
CA GLY A 141 19.07 -13.73 13.45
C GLY A 141 17.99 -12.70 13.07
N PRO A 142 17.41 -11.99 14.05
CA PRO A 142 16.28 -11.10 13.83
C PRO A 142 16.63 -9.89 12.96
N GLY A 143 17.85 -9.36 13.06
CA GLY A 143 18.31 -8.26 12.22
C GLY A 143 18.38 -8.65 10.74
N MET A 144 19.04 -9.77 10.43
CA MET A 144 19.18 -10.25 9.05
C MET A 144 17.84 -10.68 8.45
N ALA A 145 16.97 -11.33 9.23
CA ALA A 145 15.62 -11.69 8.78
C ALA A 145 14.82 -10.45 8.36
N ARG A 146 14.89 -9.35 9.12
CA ARG A 146 14.25 -8.08 8.75
C ARG A 146 14.88 -7.48 7.48
N SER A 147 16.21 -7.40 7.40
CA SER A 147 16.90 -6.83 6.24
C SER A 147 16.61 -7.60 4.94
N VAL A 148 16.60 -8.94 4.99
CA VAL A 148 16.26 -9.78 3.83
C VAL A 148 14.81 -9.60 3.42
N SER A 149 13.88 -9.47 4.39
CA SER A 149 12.47 -9.22 4.08
C SER A 149 12.27 -7.92 3.31
N TRP A 150 12.89 -6.84 3.78
CA TRP A 150 12.83 -5.53 3.13
C TRP A 150 13.59 -5.52 1.80
N GLY A 151 14.77 -6.13 1.72
CA GLY A 151 15.54 -6.24 0.48
C GLY A 151 14.76 -6.99 -0.60
N MET A 152 14.11 -8.10 -0.24
CA MET A 152 13.27 -8.86 -1.16
C MET A 152 12.04 -8.05 -1.59
N PHE A 153 11.40 -7.34 -0.68
CA PHE A 153 10.30 -6.43 -0.99
C PHE A 153 10.72 -5.36 -2.01
N VAL A 154 11.83 -4.68 -1.79
CA VAL A 154 12.38 -3.66 -2.71
C VAL A 154 12.69 -4.28 -4.07
N PHE A 155 13.34 -5.45 -4.11
CA PHE A 155 13.65 -6.15 -5.35
C PHE A 155 12.39 -6.50 -6.15
N MET A 156 11.36 -7.07 -5.52
CA MET A 156 10.09 -7.38 -6.17
C MET A 156 9.37 -6.12 -6.65
N GLN A 157 9.45 -5.03 -5.91
CA GLN A 157 8.84 -3.76 -6.29
C GLN A 157 9.56 -3.12 -7.50
N ILE A 158 10.89 -3.21 -7.58
CA ILE A 158 11.66 -2.80 -8.77
C ILE A 158 11.27 -3.65 -9.98
N LEU A 159 11.17 -4.97 -9.80
CA LEU A 159 10.79 -5.88 -10.87
C LEU A 159 9.37 -5.57 -11.38
N ALA A 160 8.40 -5.45 -10.47
CA ALA A 160 7.02 -5.11 -10.81
C ALA A 160 6.93 -3.75 -11.52
N PHE A 161 7.65 -2.74 -11.03
CA PHE A 161 7.71 -1.44 -11.69
C PHE A 161 8.27 -1.56 -13.10
N ALA A 162 9.42 -2.21 -13.27
CA ALA A 162 10.05 -2.38 -14.58
C ALA A 162 9.13 -3.13 -15.55
N THR A 163 8.52 -4.23 -15.11
CA THR A 163 7.58 -5.00 -15.95
C THR A 163 6.40 -4.15 -16.39
N LEU A 164 5.71 -3.50 -15.46
CA LEU A 164 4.54 -2.67 -15.80
C LEU A 164 4.94 -1.45 -16.66
N TYR A 165 6.09 -0.85 -16.39
CA TYR A 165 6.60 0.27 -17.16
C TYR A 165 6.89 -0.13 -18.61
N PHE A 166 7.67 -1.19 -18.83
CA PHE A 166 8.05 -1.62 -20.18
C PHE A 166 6.88 -2.26 -20.96
N SER A 167 5.96 -2.93 -20.28
CA SER A 167 4.82 -3.58 -20.92
C SER A 167 3.71 -2.59 -21.30
N LEU A 168 3.49 -1.56 -20.48
CA LEU A 168 2.34 -0.67 -20.63
C LEU A 168 2.74 0.79 -20.77
N VAL A 169 3.43 1.35 -19.76
CA VAL A 169 3.66 2.81 -19.66
C VAL A 169 4.53 3.35 -20.78
N ARG A 170 5.57 2.64 -21.19
CA ARG A 170 6.45 3.04 -22.30
C ARG A 170 5.71 3.20 -23.64
N ARG A 171 4.53 2.58 -23.77
CA ARG A 171 3.70 2.69 -24.98
C ARG A 171 2.82 3.94 -24.96
N PHE A 172 2.72 4.60 -23.81
CA PHE A 172 2.03 5.86 -23.68
C PHE A 172 2.96 7.00 -24.11
N THR A 173 2.45 7.93 -24.92
CA THR A 173 3.20 9.10 -25.40
C THR A 173 3.30 10.22 -24.35
N ASP A 174 2.75 9.98 -23.16
CA ASP A 174 2.64 10.96 -22.08
C ASP A 174 4.00 11.17 -21.37
N HIS A 175 4.16 12.31 -20.68
CA HIS A 175 5.34 12.58 -19.86
C HIS A 175 5.15 12.02 -18.45
N TRP A 176 6.05 11.13 -18.04
CA TRP A 176 5.96 10.42 -16.77
C TRP A 176 7.01 10.87 -15.76
N VAL A 177 6.57 11.14 -14.54
CA VAL A 177 7.43 11.47 -13.40
C VAL A 177 7.20 10.46 -12.29
N VAL A 178 8.27 9.92 -11.71
CA VAL A 178 8.17 9.04 -10.55
C VAL A 178 8.14 9.88 -9.28
N GLY A 179 7.15 9.67 -8.42
CA GLY A 179 7.03 10.37 -7.14
C GLY A 179 5.79 11.27 -7.04
N ALA A 180 5.89 12.32 -6.23
CA ALA A 180 4.82 13.26 -5.96
C ALA A 180 5.23 14.70 -6.32
N VAL A 181 4.69 15.19 -7.42
CA VAL A 181 4.71 16.58 -7.88
C VAL A 181 3.34 17.19 -7.63
N THR A 182 3.32 18.44 -7.20
CA THR A 182 2.10 19.22 -6.95
C THR A 182 1.83 20.14 -8.14
N GLY A 183 0.63 20.06 -8.70
CA GLY A 183 0.18 20.88 -9.84
C GLY A 183 -1.09 20.28 -10.44
N ASP A 184 -1.94 21.13 -11.01
CA ASP A 184 -3.26 20.73 -11.52
C ASP A 184 -3.16 19.88 -12.81
N ASP A 185 -2.03 19.95 -13.51
CA ASP A 185 -1.76 19.22 -14.75
C ASP A 185 -1.31 17.75 -14.54
N PHE A 186 -1.21 17.29 -13.28
CA PHE A 186 -0.68 15.97 -12.95
C PHE A 186 -1.76 14.99 -12.50
N SER A 187 -1.84 13.85 -13.17
CA SER A 187 -2.68 12.72 -12.75
C SER A 187 -1.84 11.67 -12.01
N TYR A 188 -2.37 11.14 -10.90
CA TYR A 188 -1.69 10.15 -10.06
C TYR A 188 -2.06 8.72 -10.44
N TYR A 189 -1.03 7.89 -10.60
CA TYR A 189 -1.12 6.47 -10.96
C TYR A 189 -0.20 5.63 -10.06
N TYR A 190 -0.29 4.30 -10.20
CA TYR A 190 0.52 3.36 -9.42
C TYR A 190 1.06 2.22 -10.29
N LEU A 191 2.35 1.93 -10.15
CA LEU A 191 3.01 0.75 -10.74
C LEU A 191 3.50 -0.16 -9.62
N GLY A 192 2.77 -1.24 -9.33
CA GLY A 192 2.85 -1.90 -8.04
C GLY A 192 2.47 -0.90 -6.94
N MET A 193 3.32 -0.73 -5.91
CA MET A 193 3.13 0.29 -4.87
C MET A 193 3.77 1.65 -5.20
N ILE A 194 4.58 1.75 -6.26
CA ILE A 194 5.29 3.01 -6.58
C ILE A 194 4.33 4.01 -7.23
N PRO A 195 4.18 5.23 -6.68
CA PRO A 195 3.41 6.27 -7.31
C PRO A 195 4.11 6.78 -8.57
N LEU A 196 3.34 6.90 -9.65
CA LEU A 196 3.75 7.47 -10.93
C LEU A 196 2.80 8.62 -11.24
N GLN A 197 3.32 9.70 -11.78
CA GLN A 197 2.51 10.82 -12.24
C GLN A 197 2.66 11.01 -13.73
N GLY A 198 1.53 11.23 -14.40
CA GLY A 198 1.51 11.62 -15.81
C GLY A 198 1.15 13.08 -15.94
N GLN A 199 1.91 13.81 -16.76
CA GLN A 199 1.63 15.21 -17.12
C GLN A 199 0.94 15.24 -18.50
N TYR A 200 -0.11 16.07 -18.64
CA TYR A 200 -0.87 16.23 -19.89
C TYR A 200 -1.42 14.91 -20.47
N VAL A 201 -1.85 14.01 -19.59
CA VAL A 201 -2.34 12.69 -19.99
C VAL A 201 -3.67 12.81 -20.73
N VAL A 202 -3.74 12.26 -21.94
CA VAL A 202 -5.00 12.10 -22.67
C VAL A 202 -5.81 10.97 -22.06
N ASP A 203 -7.09 11.25 -21.75
CA ASP A 203 -8.03 10.33 -21.10
C ASP A 203 -7.51 9.71 -19.79
N PRO A 204 -7.29 10.53 -18.74
CA PRO A 204 -6.62 10.10 -17.51
C PRO A 204 -7.36 8.96 -16.79
N GLU A 205 -8.69 8.95 -16.83
CA GLU A 205 -9.51 7.87 -16.25
C GLU A 205 -9.29 6.53 -16.98
N TYR A 206 -9.20 6.54 -18.31
CA TYR A 206 -8.96 5.33 -19.10
C TYR A 206 -7.55 4.77 -18.85
N ARG A 207 -6.54 5.63 -18.81
CA ARG A 207 -5.17 5.25 -18.43
C ARG A 207 -5.10 4.67 -17.02
N MET A 208 -5.84 5.27 -16.08
CA MET A 208 -5.92 4.77 -14.70
C MET A 208 -6.53 3.38 -14.66
N LEU A 209 -7.62 3.15 -15.39
CA LEU A 209 -8.24 1.82 -15.49
C LEU A 209 -7.28 0.77 -16.03
N GLN A 210 -6.52 1.08 -17.10
CA GLN A 210 -5.51 0.16 -17.65
C GLN A 210 -4.45 -0.23 -16.62
N LEU A 211 -3.96 0.75 -15.84
CA LEU A 211 -2.97 0.52 -14.79
C LEU A 211 -3.54 -0.23 -13.58
N VAL A 212 -4.79 0.03 -13.21
CA VAL A 212 -5.52 -0.74 -12.19
C VAL A 212 -5.63 -2.20 -12.62
N CYS A 213 -6.03 -2.47 -13.87
CA CYS A 213 -6.13 -3.81 -14.41
C CYS A 213 -4.77 -4.53 -14.42
N ALA A 214 -3.70 -3.83 -14.84
CA ALA A 214 -2.36 -4.41 -14.86
C ALA A 214 -1.86 -4.75 -13.44
N ASN A 215 -2.08 -3.86 -12.46
CA ASN A 215 -1.83 -4.17 -11.05
C ASN A 215 -2.75 -5.29 -10.52
N GLY A 216 -3.98 -5.40 -11.01
CA GLY A 216 -4.89 -6.49 -10.67
C GLY A 216 -4.39 -7.86 -11.14
N VAL A 217 -3.79 -7.93 -12.34
CA VAL A 217 -3.11 -9.14 -12.82
C VAL A 217 -1.92 -9.48 -11.93
N LEU A 218 -1.08 -8.48 -11.61
CA LEU A 218 0.02 -8.66 -10.66
C LEU A 218 -0.48 -9.15 -9.29
N LEU A 219 -1.57 -8.57 -8.78
CA LEU A 219 -2.19 -8.98 -7.53
C LEU A 219 -2.59 -10.45 -7.57
N ALA A 220 -3.26 -10.89 -8.62
CA ALA A 220 -3.67 -12.29 -8.80
C ALA A 220 -2.46 -13.25 -8.80
N LEU A 221 -1.37 -12.87 -9.48
CA LEU A 221 -0.12 -13.64 -9.47
C LEU A 221 0.49 -13.73 -8.07
N LEU A 222 0.56 -12.60 -7.35
CA LEU A 222 1.07 -12.55 -5.98
C LEU A 222 0.22 -13.38 -5.01
N VAL A 223 -1.11 -13.36 -5.17
CA VAL A 223 -2.03 -14.23 -4.41
C VAL A 223 -1.71 -15.70 -4.70
N GLY A 224 -1.52 -16.07 -5.96
CA GLY A 224 -1.13 -17.42 -6.35
C GLY A 224 0.16 -17.89 -5.66
N VAL A 225 1.22 -17.08 -5.73
CA VAL A 225 2.50 -17.36 -5.05
C VAL A 225 2.32 -17.49 -3.54
N CYS A 226 1.54 -16.57 -2.94
CA CYS A 226 1.18 -16.59 -1.53
C CYS A 226 0.47 -17.89 -1.13
N LEU A 227 -0.49 -18.36 -1.92
CA LEU A 227 -1.20 -19.61 -1.67
C LEU A 227 -0.27 -20.83 -1.77
N LEU A 228 0.68 -20.84 -2.70
CA LEU A 228 1.70 -21.89 -2.81
C LEU A 228 2.62 -21.92 -1.60
N ILE A 229 3.10 -20.76 -1.13
CA ILE A 229 3.91 -20.64 0.08
C ILE A 229 3.12 -21.14 1.31
N GLY A 230 1.84 -20.78 1.40
CA GLY A 230 0.94 -21.18 2.49
C GLY A 230 0.63 -22.67 2.57
N ARG A 231 0.89 -23.46 1.52
CA ARG A 231 0.72 -24.93 1.51
C ARG A 231 1.86 -25.67 2.20
N THR A 232 3.02 -25.06 2.34
CA THR A 232 4.15 -25.67 3.07
C THR A 232 3.83 -25.71 4.57
N ARG A 233 4.19 -26.79 5.29
CA ARG A 233 3.96 -26.88 6.75
C ARG A 233 4.75 -25.77 7.45
N GLN A 234 4.08 -24.69 7.87
CA GLN A 234 4.68 -23.57 8.58
C GLN A 234 4.54 -23.70 10.10
N ASN A 235 4.59 -24.92 10.65
CA ASN A 235 4.56 -25.14 12.09
C ASN A 235 5.93 -24.76 12.68
N TYR A 236 5.95 -23.74 13.53
CA TYR A 236 7.18 -23.27 14.20
C TYR A 236 7.48 -24.09 15.47
N LEU A 237 7.25 -25.40 15.42
CA LEU A 237 7.65 -26.34 16.48
C LEU A 237 8.87 -27.17 16.09
N GLU A 238 9.41 -27.00 14.89
CA GLU A 238 10.75 -27.51 14.59
C GLU A 238 11.77 -26.43 14.94
N LYS A 239 12.21 -26.48 16.21
CA LYS A 239 13.60 -26.27 16.55
C LYS A 239 14.22 -27.64 16.76
#